data_AF-A0A420QH69-F1
#
_entry.id   AF-A0A420QH69-F1
#
_cell.length_a   1.000
_cell.length_b   1.000
_cell.length_c   1.000
_cell.angle_alpha   90.00
_cell.angle_beta   90.00
_cell.angle_gamma   90.00
#
_symmetry.space_group_name_H-M   'P 1'
#
loop_
_entity.id
_entity.type
_entity.pdbx_description
1 polymer ?
#
loop_
_entity_poly.entity_id
_entity_poly.type
_entity_poly.pdbx_seq_one_letter_code
_entity_poly.pdbx_strand_id
1 'polypeptide(L)'
;MDYSLENHKDYIGKHVSELPTPSLVVNLPVLKTNVETLHRDVEKLGIGFRPHVKTLKSLEVTRLMMADGKYRGIIASTIPEIKGALPLVKEGILEECLYGLPVYPGILPRLIELRKSLRIMLMVDNEQQVEFLEESASSKQPWDVFIKLDVGSRRAGVEANSAALNRLVEHAQKSSAISIYGFYCHAGHSYGGRSRDEAEKTLNIEVSSVLAAAKLLPSDRQLVISVGSTPTAHVVESLKASMPENIKLELHAGNFPCNDLQQVSTGLVTETQQSVSVAAEVCSVYPQRNEALVNAGVIALSREASAFSGFGRVVGSPAWGVVRLSQEHGILGTSEGRKVDEDFKVGQKVQLWCNHACIAAAAFYVYYVVDEQGIVRDTWIPWKGWITHPQQLESTLLFPSLPRLTIMSYADVAASGPKQSPEEAAAPQPPQVITDESASTASLVDVDMPSVHTVPNDFLEQEIKTETQAARIEREEEAREEKRKRDEAAAKAKRADNWLIQQFSRLSDGSATGLVIANFATVVGLGAYLGYKGWGLYEKGKLDWKAVTLGAGILAGVTAAEGAVGRYLYKGKKGGS
;
A
#
# COMPACT_ATOMS: atom_id res chain seq x y z
N MET A 1 -1.27 -28.51 -10.03
CA MET A 1 -0.70 -27.15 -10.03
C MET A 1 -1.89 -26.19 -10.03
N ASP A 2 -1.73 -24.87 -10.07
CA ASP A 2 -2.89 -24.00 -10.37
C ASP A 2 -3.33 -24.25 -11.82
N TYR A 3 -4.63 -24.35 -12.10
CA TYR A 3 -5.15 -24.70 -13.43
C TYR A 3 -4.69 -23.71 -14.51
N SER A 4 -4.51 -22.43 -14.16
CA SER A 4 -4.00 -21.42 -15.09
C SER A 4 -2.57 -21.71 -15.54
N LEU A 5 -1.71 -22.22 -14.64
CA LEU A 5 -0.31 -22.56 -14.96
C LEU A 5 -0.19 -23.77 -15.91
N GLU A 6 -1.19 -24.63 -15.94
CA GLU A 6 -1.19 -25.83 -16.80
C GLU A 6 -1.69 -25.50 -18.22
N ASN A 7 -2.64 -24.57 -18.37
CA ASN A 7 -3.39 -24.38 -19.62
C ASN A 7 -3.25 -22.98 -20.24
N HIS A 8 -2.48 -22.07 -19.64
CA HIS A 8 -2.43 -20.68 -20.12
C HIS A 8 -2.05 -20.52 -21.60
N LYS A 9 -1.18 -21.40 -22.12
CA LYS A 9 -0.73 -21.35 -23.51
C LYS A 9 -1.85 -21.65 -24.52
N ASP A 10 -2.89 -22.37 -24.11
CA ASP A 10 -4.03 -22.72 -24.98
C ASP A 10 -4.92 -21.51 -25.31
N TYR A 11 -4.67 -20.38 -24.65
CA TYR A 11 -5.34 -19.11 -24.93
C TYR A 11 -4.56 -18.20 -25.87
N ILE A 12 -3.31 -18.53 -26.24
CA ILE A 12 -2.56 -17.79 -27.25
C ILE A 12 -3.32 -17.85 -28.59
N GLY A 13 -3.54 -16.69 -29.19
CA GLY A 13 -4.33 -16.52 -30.42
C GLY A 13 -5.83 -16.33 -30.19
N LYS A 14 -6.34 -16.53 -28.96
CA LYS A 14 -7.74 -16.26 -28.62
C LYS A 14 -7.96 -14.80 -28.25
N HIS A 15 -9.20 -14.33 -28.38
CA HIS A 15 -9.58 -13.00 -27.94
C HIS A 15 -9.75 -12.96 -26.41
N VAL A 16 -9.52 -11.80 -25.79
CA VAL A 16 -9.62 -11.59 -24.33
C VAL A 16 -10.99 -11.99 -23.75
N SER A 17 -12.05 -11.94 -24.55
CA SER A 17 -13.40 -12.41 -24.15
C SER A 17 -13.50 -13.93 -24.00
N GLU A 18 -12.54 -14.70 -24.50
CA GLU A 18 -12.53 -16.16 -24.39
C GLU A 18 -11.73 -16.65 -23.17
N LEU A 19 -11.10 -15.73 -22.42
CA LEU A 19 -10.33 -16.07 -21.25
C LEU A 19 -11.19 -16.66 -20.13
N PRO A 20 -10.62 -17.58 -19.32
CA PRO A 20 -11.27 -18.01 -18.09
C PRO A 20 -11.33 -16.79 -17.15
N THR A 21 -12.40 -16.67 -16.37
CA THR A 21 -12.58 -15.52 -15.47
C THR A 21 -12.58 -15.96 -14.01
N PRO A 22 -12.01 -15.15 -13.10
CA PRO A 22 -11.30 -13.91 -13.37
C PRO A 22 -9.87 -14.15 -13.92
N SER A 23 -9.39 -13.27 -14.82
CA SER A 23 -8.01 -13.31 -15.35
C SER A 23 -7.38 -11.91 -15.41
N LEU A 24 -6.08 -11.80 -15.14
CA LEU A 24 -5.34 -10.56 -15.36
C LEU A 24 -4.94 -10.44 -16.82
N VAL A 25 -5.22 -9.28 -17.41
CA VAL A 25 -4.92 -8.96 -18.80
C VAL A 25 -3.91 -7.81 -18.82
N VAL A 26 -2.88 -7.94 -19.66
CA VAL A 26 -1.85 -6.92 -19.89
C VAL A 26 -1.91 -6.47 -21.35
N ASN A 27 -2.27 -5.21 -21.58
CA ASN A 27 -2.20 -4.58 -22.90
C ASN A 27 -0.75 -4.19 -23.21
N LEU A 28 -0.08 -4.99 -24.03
CA LEU A 28 1.35 -4.81 -24.32
C LEU A 28 1.67 -3.51 -25.06
N PRO A 29 0.91 -3.07 -26.07
CA PRO A 29 1.12 -1.77 -26.72
C PRO A 29 1.13 -0.60 -25.73
N VAL A 30 0.09 -0.49 -24.87
CA VAL A 30 0.02 0.59 -23.86
C VAL A 30 1.17 0.50 -22.88
N LEU A 31 1.51 -0.72 -22.41
CA LEU A 31 2.64 -0.95 -21.52
C LEU A 31 3.96 -0.46 -22.14
N LYS A 32 4.21 -0.78 -23.41
CA LYS A 32 5.42 -0.35 -24.13
C LYS A 32 5.46 1.16 -24.30
N THR A 33 4.37 1.79 -24.70
CA THR A 33 4.29 3.26 -24.82
C THR A 33 4.57 3.96 -23.50
N ASN A 34 4.06 3.43 -22.39
CA ASN A 34 4.35 3.96 -21.05
C ASN A 34 5.84 3.84 -20.70
N VAL A 35 6.46 2.70 -21.05
CA VAL A 35 7.90 2.48 -20.82
C VAL A 35 8.76 3.44 -21.63
N GLU A 36 8.49 3.53 -22.93
CA GLU A 36 9.20 4.39 -23.87
C GLU A 36 9.09 5.88 -23.50
N THR A 37 7.92 6.30 -23.00
CA THR A 37 7.71 7.67 -22.53
C THR A 37 8.66 8.02 -21.39
N LEU A 38 8.70 7.20 -20.33
CA LEU A 38 9.58 7.47 -19.20
C LEU A 38 11.06 7.38 -19.59
N HIS A 39 11.43 6.42 -20.45
CA HIS A 39 12.80 6.32 -20.95
C HIS A 39 13.23 7.59 -21.68
N ARG A 40 12.38 8.13 -22.57
CA ARG A 40 12.67 9.40 -23.26
C ARG A 40 12.89 10.55 -22.29
N ASP A 41 12.10 10.64 -21.22
CA ASP A 41 12.19 11.72 -20.24
C ASP A 41 13.46 11.62 -19.39
N VAL A 42 13.81 10.42 -18.94
CA VAL A 42 15.07 10.11 -18.24
C VAL A 42 16.29 10.42 -19.14
N GLU A 43 16.25 9.99 -20.40
CA GLU A 43 17.33 10.18 -21.37
C GLU A 43 17.57 11.66 -21.69
N LYS A 44 16.50 12.42 -21.87
CA LYS A 44 16.57 13.86 -22.13
C LYS A 44 17.27 14.63 -21.00
N LEU A 45 17.15 14.14 -19.77
CA LEU A 45 17.80 14.71 -18.59
C LEU A 45 19.23 14.17 -18.36
N GLY A 46 19.61 13.09 -19.03
CA GLY A 46 20.90 12.43 -18.82
C GLY A 46 21.06 11.80 -17.43
N ILE A 47 19.95 11.44 -16.76
CA ILE A 47 19.97 10.81 -15.43
C ILE A 47 19.93 9.28 -15.54
N GLY A 48 20.33 8.58 -14.47
CA GLY A 48 20.16 7.14 -14.38
C GLY A 48 18.70 6.73 -14.19
N PHE A 49 18.41 5.45 -14.41
CA PHE A 49 17.13 4.85 -14.05
C PHE A 49 17.31 3.45 -13.48
N ARG A 50 16.53 3.13 -12.43
CA ARG A 50 16.48 1.82 -11.79
C ARG A 50 15.03 1.38 -11.58
N PRO A 51 14.48 0.54 -12.46
CA PRO A 51 13.09 0.12 -12.34
C PRO A 51 12.87 -0.75 -11.10
N HIS A 52 11.72 -0.56 -10.47
CA HIS A 52 11.27 -1.40 -9.38
C HIS A 52 10.34 -2.49 -9.93
N VAL A 53 10.74 -3.76 -9.80
CA VAL A 53 10.07 -4.89 -10.47
C VAL A 53 8.77 -5.35 -9.80
N LYS A 54 8.39 -4.77 -8.65
CA LYS A 54 7.34 -5.30 -7.77
C LYS A 54 5.92 -5.33 -8.37
N THR A 55 5.67 -4.55 -9.42
CA THR A 55 4.31 -4.38 -9.95
C THR A 55 3.82 -5.63 -10.67
N LEU A 56 4.59 -6.12 -11.65
CA LEU A 56 4.26 -7.34 -12.38
C LEU A 56 5.19 -8.51 -12.05
N LYS A 57 6.38 -8.26 -11.49
CA LYS A 57 7.31 -9.32 -11.04
C LYS A 57 7.59 -10.38 -12.12
N SER A 58 7.72 -9.99 -13.38
CA SER A 58 7.97 -10.92 -14.48
C SER A 58 9.26 -10.59 -15.21
N LEU A 59 9.85 -11.59 -15.87
CA LEU A 59 11.11 -11.44 -16.59
C LEU A 59 10.95 -10.48 -17.78
N GLU A 60 9.83 -10.61 -18.46
CA GLU A 60 9.48 -9.93 -19.71
C GLU A 60 9.34 -8.42 -19.48
N VAL A 61 8.53 -8.00 -18.51
CA VAL A 61 8.40 -6.57 -18.19
C VAL A 61 9.67 -6.00 -17.57
N THR A 62 10.43 -6.79 -16.80
CA THR A 62 11.72 -6.35 -16.25
C THR A 62 12.71 -6.02 -17.37
N ARG A 63 12.81 -6.90 -18.39
CA ARG A 63 13.63 -6.64 -19.57
C ARG A 63 13.20 -5.38 -20.33
N LEU A 64 11.88 -5.18 -20.51
CA LEU A 64 11.35 -3.97 -21.15
C LEU A 64 11.74 -2.71 -20.37
N MET A 65 11.53 -2.69 -19.05
CA MET A 65 11.88 -1.54 -18.21
C MET A 65 13.39 -1.24 -18.19
N MET A 66 14.23 -2.26 -18.37
CA MET A 66 15.69 -2.12 -18.44
C MET A 66 16.20 -1.67 -19.83
N ALA A 67 15.30 -1.47 -20.81
CA ALA A 67 15.65 -1.16 -22.19
C ALA A 67 16.72 -2.12 -22.74
N ASP A 68 16.50 -3.42 -22.53
CA ASP A 68 17.36 -4.52 -22.99
C ASP A 68 18.85 -4.36 -22.62
N GLY A 69 19.12 -3.80 -21.42
CA GLY A 69 20.47 -3.67 -20.87
C GLY A 69 21.03 -2.24 -20.85
N LYS A 70 20.29 -1.24 -21.36
CA LYS A 70 20.65 0.18 -21.15
C LYS A 70 20.71 0.54 -19.67
N TYR A 71 19.74 0.07 -18.89
CA TYR A 71 19.73 0.21 -17.44
C TYR A 71 20.09 -1.13 -16.81
N ARG A 72 21.15 -1.16 -16.02
CA ARG A 72 21.77 -2.41 -15.52
C ARG A 72 21.44 -2.73 -14.06
N GLY A 73 20.56 -1.94 -13.46
CA GLY A 73 20.14 -2.08 -12.07
C GLY A 73 18.64 -2.25 -11.93
N ILE A 74 18.19 -3.04 -10.95
CA ILE A 74 16.77 -3.14 -10.55
C ILE A 74 16.57 -2.89 -9.05
N ILE A 75 15.33 -2.62 -8.64
CA ILE A 75 14.88 -2.71 -7.24
C ILE A 75 13.93 -3.88 -7.08
N ALA A 76 14.24 -4.78 -6.16
CA ALA A 76 13.41 -5.92 -5.80
C ALA A 76 12.95 -5.82 -4.33
N SER A 77 11.67 -6.05 -4.09
CA SER A 77 11.05 -6.06 -2.75
C SER A 77 11.13 -7.41 -2.04
N THR A 78 11.38 -8.50 -2.76
CA THR A 78 11.39 -9.87 -2.21
C THR A 78 12.51 -10.73 -2.81
N ILE A 79 12.87 -11.83 -2.13
CA ILE A 79 13.87 -12.78 -2.62
C ILE A 79 13.45 -13.46 -3.94
N PRO A 80 12.19 -13.91 -4.13
CA PRO A 80 11.75 -14.47 -5.40
C PRO A 80 11.94 -13.51 -6.58
N GLU A 81 11.79 -12.21 -6.39
CA GLU A 81 12.05 -11.22 -7.45
C GLU A 81 13.53 -11.19 -7.86
N ILE A 82 14.46 -11.20 -6.89
CA ILE A 82 15.90 -11.25 -7.17
C ILE A 82 16.27 -12.54 -7.89
N LYS A 83 15.76 -13.68 -7.40
CA LYS A 83 16.01 -15.00 -8.01
C LYS A 83 15.44 -15.09 -9.42
N GLY A 84 14.23 -14.58 -9.61
CA GLY A 84 13.54 -14.57 -10.89
C GLY A 84 14.24 -13.72 -11.95
N ALA A 85 15.01 -12.70 -11.52
CA ALA A 85 15.80 -11.86 -12.39
C ALA A 85 17.21 -12.42 -12.72
N LEU A 86 17.65 -13.51 -12.08
CA LEU A 86 18.97 -14.13 -12.35
C LEU A 86 19.21 -14.54 -13.83
N PRO A 87 18.20 -14.94 -14.63
CA PRO A 87 18.40 -15.13 -16.06
C PRO A 87 18.98 -13.88 -16.76
N LEU A 88 18.53 -12.66 -16.39
CA LEU A 88 19.06 -11.41 -16.95
C LEU A 88 20.52 -11.16 -16.58
N VAL A 89 20.99 -11.73 -15.46
CA VAL A 89 22.41 -11.68 -15.07
C VAL A 89 23.24 -12.56 -16.00
N LYS A 90 22.77 -13.78 -16.28
CA LYS A 90 23.43 -14.71 -17.20
C LYS A 90 23.51 -14.16 -18.63
N GLU A 91 22.53 -13.35 -19.03
CA GLU A 91 22.50 -12.66 -20.32
C GLU A 91 23.36 -11.38 -20.35
N GLY A 92 23.92 -10.95 -19.22
CA GLY A 92 24.71 -9.72 -19.13
C GLY A 92 23.89 -8.43 -19.12
N ILE A 93 22.55 -8.52 -19.00
CA ILE A 93 21.63 -7.37 -18.95
C ILE A 93 21.60 -6.75 -17.55
N LEU A 94 21.60 -7.58 -16.50
CA LEU A 94 21.49 -7.17 -15.11
C LEU A 94 22.83 -7.30 -14.38
N GLU A 95 23.30 -6.21 -13.76
CA GLU A 95 24.55 -6.18 -12.99
C GLU A 95 24.33 -5.99 -11.49
N GLU A 96 23.28 -5.28 -11.09
CA GLU A 96 23.04 -4.96 -9.68
C GLU A 96 21.56 -4.92 -9.28
N CYS A 97 21.29 -5.29 -8.04
CA CYS A 97 19.94 -5.24 -7.48
C CYS A 97 19.96 -4.59 -6.10
N LEU A 98 19.15 -3.54 -5.94
CA LEU A 98 18.85 -2.95 -4.64
C LEU A 98 17.72 -3.72 -3.97
N TYR A 99 17.99 -4.25 -2.78
CA TYR A 99 16.93 -4.81 -1.95
C TYR A 99 16.08 -3.68 -1.37
N GLY A 100 14.80 -3.64 -1.73
CA GLY A 100 13.89 -2.50 -1.54
C GLY A 100 13.36 -2.28 -0.11
N LEU A 101 13.85 -3.03 0.86
CA LEU A 101 13.54 -2.88 2.28
C LEU A 101 14.83 -2.60 3.06
N PRO A 102 14.77 -1.79 4.14
CA PRO A 102 15.87 -1.73 5.09
C PRO A 102 16.27 -3.13 5.53
N VAL A 103 17.57 -3.42 5.50
CA VAL A 103 18.06 -4.77 5.76
C VAL A 103 17.75 -5.18 7.20
N TYR A 104 17.47 -6.47 7.41
CA TYR A 104 17.17 -7.04 8.71
C TYR A 104 17.86 -8.40 8.88
N PRO A 105 18.12 -8.87 10.12
CA PRO A 105 18.93 -10.07 10.33
C PRO A 105 18.42 -11.32 9.61
N GLY A 106 17.09 -11.52 9.59
CA GLY A 106 16.47 -12.70 8.97
C GLY A 106 16.63 -12.79 7.45
N ILE A 107 16.93 -11.69 6.74
CA ILE A 107 17.14 -11.72 5.28
C ILE A 107 18.60 -11.94 4.89
N LEU A 108 19.53 -11.58 5.77
CA LEU A 108 20.94 -11.45 5.43
C LEU A 108 21.59 -12.75 4.91
N PRO A 109 21.37 -13.96 5.50
CA PRO A 109 21.94 -15.19 4.96
C PRO A 109 21.55 -15.46 3.50
N ARG A 110 20.34 -15.05 3.10
CA ARG A 110 19.84 -15.23 1.73
C ARG A 110 20.46 -14.22 0.77
N LEU A 111 20.66 -12.98 1.23
CA LEU A 111 21.35 -11.95 0.44
C LEU A 111 22.83 -12.28 0.28
N ILE A 112 23.49 -12.85 1.28
CA ILE A 112 24.88 -13.34 1.18
C ILE A 112 24.99 -14.39 0.07
N GLU A 113 24.05 -15.33 0.00
CA GLU A 113 24.06 -16.35 -1.06
C GLU A 113 23.86 -15.71 -2.45
N LEU A 114 22.86 -14.82 -2.59
CA LEU A 114 22.58 -14.14 -3.85
C LEU A 114 23.72 -13.23 -4.31
N ARG A 115 24.46 -12.65 -3.36
CA ARG A 115 25.62 -11.80 -3.62
C ARG A 115 26.74 -12.52 -4.39
N LYS A 116 26.77 -13.86 -4.36
CA LYS A 116 27.71 -14.65 -5.16
C LYS A 116 27.44 -14.58 -6.67
N SER A 117 26.19 -14.31 -7.06
CA SER A 117 25.76 -14.28 -8.47
C SER A 117 25.46 -12.88 -8.99
N LEU A 118 25.05 -11.96 -8.12
CA LEU A 118 24.59 -10.62 -8.47
C LEU A 118 25.08 -9.60 -7.44
N ARG A 119 25.48 -8.40 -7.86
CA ARG A 119 25.82 -7.33 -6.91
C ARG A 119 24.55 -6.90 -6.17
N ILE A 120 24.46 -7.25 -4.89
CA ILE A 120 23.34 -6.88 -4.03
C ILE A 120 23.69 -5.63 -3.23
N MET A 121 22.84 -4.62 -3.36
CA MET A 121 22.92 -3.37 -2.60
C MET A 121 21.82 -3.37 -1.53
N LEU A 122 22.09 -2.74 -0.38
CA LEU A 122 21.18 -2.72 0.76
C LEU A 122 20.67 -1.31 1.05
N MET A 123 19.55 -1.21 1.74
CA MET A 123 19.10 0.04 2.36
C MET A 123 19.38 -0.04 3.86
N VAL A 124 19.88 1.07 4.42
CA VAL A 124 19.98 1.27 5.87
C VAL A 124 19.36 2.60 6.28
N ASP A 125 18.65 2.61 7.39
CA ASP A 125 18.02 3.76 8.04
C ASP A 125 18.14 3.73 9.57
N ASN A 126 18.86 2.76 10.14
CA ASN A 126 19.09 2.62 11.58
C ASN A 126 20.52 2.15 11.88
N GLU A 127 21.13 2.68 12.95
CA GLU A 127 22.50 2.35 13.37
C GLU A 127 22.66 0.84 13.66
N GLN A 128 21.63 0.19 14.22
CA GLN A 128 21.63 -1.26 14.48
C GLN A 128 21.80 -2.10 13.21
N GLN A 129 21.42 -1.56 12.05
CA GLN A 129 21.63 -2.26 10.78
C GLN A 129 23.11 -2.27 10.38
N VAL A 130 23.86 -1.23 10.72
CA VAL A 130 25.31 -1.19 10.53
C VAL A 130 25.97 -2.20 11.47
N GLU A 131 25.58 -2.20 12.75
CA GLU A 131 26.11 -3.09 13.79
C GLU A 131 26.02 -4.58 13.39
N PHE A 132 24.83 -5.07 13.00
CA PHE A 132 24.73 -6.48 12.65
C PHE A 132 25.40 -6.83 11.32
N LEU A 133 25.55 -5.87 10.40
CA LEU A 133 26.33 -6.09 9.17
C LEU A 133 27.82 -6.24 9.49
N GLU A 134 28.33 -5.52 10.50
CA GLU A 134 29.68 -5.68 11.03
C GLU A 134 29.89 -7.05 11.69
N GLU A 135 28.95 -7.48 12.52
CA GLU A 135 28.99 -8.81 13.13
C GLU A 135 28.95 -9.93 12.08
N SER A 136 28.22 -9.70 10.98
CA SER A 136 28.08 -10.65 9.89
C SER A 136 29.20 -10.58 8.86
N ALA A 137 30.17 -9.65 9.02
CA ALA A 137 31.28 -9.39 8.11
C ALA A 137 32.33 -10.52 8.14
N SER A 138 31.89 -11.73 7.83
CA SER A 138 32.73 -12.86 7.42
C SER A 138 33.13 -12.75 5.93
N SER A 139 32.52 -11.84 5.18
CA SER A 139 32.83 -11.58 3.77
C SER A 139 33.93 -10.52 3.61
N LYS A 140 34.95 -10.82 2.80
CA LYS A 140 36.08 -9.91 2.49
C LYS A 140 35.70 -8.60 1.77
N GLN A 141 34.43 -8.38 1.42
CA GLN A 141 33.98 -7.20 0.68
C GLN A 141 32.85 -6.47 1.42
N PRO A 142 32.95 -5.14 1.59
CA PRO A 142 31.91 -4.33 2.24
C PRO A 142 30.60 -4.35 1.43
N TRP A 143 29.46 -4.23 2.08
CA TRP A 143 28.17 -4.06 1.42
C TRP A 143 28.02 -2.66 0.84
N ASP A 144 27.60 -2.54 -0.41
CA ASP A 144 27.16 -1.25 -0.94
C ASP A 144 25.79 -0.90 -0.35
N VAL A 145 25.71 0.24 0.33
CA VAL A 145 24.48 0.67 1.02
C VAL A 145 23.99 2.03 0.53
N PHE A 146 22.68 2.15 0.40
CA PHE A 146 21.99 3.43 0.37
C PHE A 146 21.54 3.79 1.79
N ILE A 147 21.85 5.00 2.24
CA ILE A 147 21.20 5.58 3.41
C ILE A 147 19.80 6.04 2.99
N LYS A 148 18.76 5.47 3.59
CA LYS A 148 17.39 5.77 3.23
C LYS A 148 16.85 6.94 4.05
N LEU A 149 16.32 7.95 3.37
CA LEU A 149 15.73 9.13 3.99
C LEU A 149 14.20 9.07 3.98
N ASP A 150 13.58 9.58 5.05
CA ASP A 150 12.18 9.95 5.03
C ASP A 150 12.01 11.40 4.58
N VAL A 151 11.26 11.58 3.50
CA VAL A 151 10.94 12.88 2.90
C VAL A 151 9.46 13.26 3.11
N GLY A 152 8.84 12.71 4.15
CA GLY A 152 7.46 13.01 4.55
C GLY A 152 6.49 11.84 4.36
N SER A 153 6.96 10.68 3.87
CA SER A 153 6.13 9.48 3.73
C SER A 153 5.83 8.80 5.07
N ARG A 154 6.71 8.97 6.08
CA ARG A 154 6.64 8.33 7.40
C ARG A 154 6.49 6.81 7.34
N ARG A 155 7.05 6.19 6.30
CA ARG A 155 7.01 4.74 6.08
C ARG A 155 8.29 4.05 6.54
N ALA A 156 9.43 4.59 6.15
CA ALA A 156 10.78 4.12 6.43
C ALA A 156 11.76 5.23 6.07
N GLY A 157 13.01 5.11 6.51
CA GLY A 157 14.03 6.14 6.32
C GLY A 157 14.20 7.06 7.52
N VAL A 158 15.39 7.62 7.63
CA VAL A 158 15.73 8.62 8.66
C VAL A 158 15.40 10.02 8.16
N GLU A 159 14.92 10.89 9.03
CA GLU A 159 14.59 12.28 8.66
C GLU A 159 15.86 13.04 8.21
N ALA A 160 15.76 13.76 7.09
CA ALA A 160 16.90 14.39 6.41
C ALA A 160 17.66 15.44 7.25
N ASN A 161 17.03 16.07 8.23
CA ASN A 161 17.62 17.13 9.07
C ASN A 161 17.80 16.69 10.54
N SER A 162 17.84 15.39 10.80
CA SER A 162 17.88 14.85 12.17
C SER A 162 19.30 14.56 12.66
N ALA A 163 19.50 14.64 13.98
CA ALA A 163 20.72 14.15 14.61
C ALA A 163 20.92 12.63 14.39
N ALA A 164 19.84 11.88 14.18
CA ALA A 164 19.88 10.46 13.88
C ALA A 164 20.55 10.19 12.52
N LEU A 165 20.27 10.99 11.50
CA LEU A 165 20.95 10.88 10.21
C LEU A 165 22.46 11.11 10.36
N ASN A 166 22.86 12.16 11.10
CA ASN A 166 24.27 12.47 11.33
C ASN A 166 25.00 11.29 11.99
N ARG A 167 24.43 10.71 13.04
CA ARG A 167 25.02 9.54 13.72
C ARG A 167 25.10 8.33 12.79
N LEU A 168 24.03 8.03 12.04
CA LEU A 168 24.00 6.92 11.10
C LEU A 168 25.08 7.07 10.02
N VAL A 169 25.22 8.26 9.43
CA VAL A 169 26.24 8.53 8.40
C VAL A 169 27.64 8.46 8.98
N GLU A 170 27.87 8.99 10.19
CA GLU A 170 29.17 8.91 10.87
C GLU A 170 29.57 7.47 11.19
N HIS A 171 28.65 6.67 11.73
CA HIS A 171 28.86 5.26 12.02
C HIS A 171 29.15 4.49 10.72
N ALA A 172 28.32 4.69 9.69
CA ALA A 172 28.49 4.03 8.41
C ALA A 172 29.82 4.37 7.71
N GLN A 173 30.38 5.57 7.90
CA GLN A 173 31.70 5.93 7.37
C GLN A 173 32.85 5.23 8.07
N LYS A 174 32.71 4.93 9.36
CA LYS A 174 33.74 4.26 10.18
C LYS A 174 33.72 2.75 10.00
N SER A 175 32.60 2.20 9.57
CA SER A 175 32.41 0.76 9.38
C SER A 175 33.24 0.23 8.21
N SER A 176 33.94 -0.88 8.44
CA SER A 176 34.62 -1.62 7.36
C SER A 176 33.69 -2.63 6.66
N ALA A 177 32.51 -2.88 7.22
CA ALA A 177 31.55 -3.85 6.70
C ALA A 177 30.64 -3.27 5.62
N ILE A 178 30.57 -1.94 5.50
CA ILE A 178 29.72 -1.25 4.52
C ILE A 178 30.47 -0.15 3.78
N SER A 179 30.01 0.15 2.58
CA SER A 179 30.42 1.27 1.76
C SER A 179 29.17 2.06 1.39
N ILE A 180 29.11 3.33 1.79
CA ILE A 180 28.01 4.21 1.41
C ILE A 180 28.09 4.46 -0.10
N TYR A 181 27.15 3.88 -0.84
CA TYR A 181 26.98 4.08 -2.28
C TYR A 181 26.24 5.39 -2.56
N GLY A 182 25.34 5.78 -1.65
CA GLY A 182 24.72 7.10 -1.66
C GLY A 182 23.43 7.17 -0.86
N PHE A 183 22.48 7.97 -1.31
CA PHE A 183 21.24 8.26 -0.58
C PHE A 183 20.01 7.89 -1.40
N TYR A 184 18.99 7.36 -0.72
CA TYR A 184 17.76 6.91 -1.33
C TYR A 184 16.56 7.54 -0.62
N CYS A 185 15.59 8.05 -1.35
CA CYS A 185 14.29 8.40 -0.77
C CYS A 185 13.15 7.94 -1.68
N HIS A 186 11.96 7.78 -1.11
CA HIS A 186 10.77 7.42 -1.86
C HIS A 186 9.58 8.21 -1.32
N ALA A 187 9.06 9.15 -2.12
CA ALA A 187 7.89 9.93 -1.75
C ALA A 187 6.58 9.14 -1.94
N GLY A 188 6.32 8.15 -1.08
CA GLY A 188 5.07 7.37 -1.13
C GLY A 188 3.80 8.22 -0.92
N HIS A 189 3.92 9.42 -0.35
CA HIS A 189 2.82 10.36 -0.19
C HIS A 189 2.41 11.06 -1.50
N SER A 190 3.22 10.97 -2.58
CA SER A 190 2.91 11.53 -3.90
C SER A 190 1.64 10.95 -4.52
N TYR A 191 1.26 9.72 -4.14
CA TYR A 191 0.01 9.07 -4.53
C TYR A 191 -1.24 9.79 -4.01
N GLY A 192 -1.08 10.61 -2.95
CA GLY A 192 -2.13 11.48 -2.44
C GLY A 192 -2.31 12.78 -3.22
N GLY A 193 -1.35 13.14 -4.08
CA GLY A 193 -1.40 14.36 -4.87
C GLY A 193 -2.46 14.31 -5.97
N ARG A 194 -3.00 15.46 -6.36
CA ARG A 194 -4.10 15.58 -7.34
C ARG A 194 -3.80 16.54 -8.49
N SER A 195 -2.56 16.98 -8.59
CA SER A 195 -2.13 17.86 -9.66
C SER A 195 -0.66 17.66 -10.03
N ARG A 196 -0.31 18.11 -11.23
CA ARG A 196 1.06 18.15 -11.72
C ARG A 196 1.97 18.99 -10.82
N ASP A 197 1.52 20.17 -10.41
CA ASP A 197 2.29 21.08 -9.54
C ASP A 197 2.64 20.43 -8.18
N GLU A 198 1.70 19.69 -7.58
CA GLU A 198 1.98 18.93 -6.36
C GLU A 198 3.05 17.85 -6.57
N ALA A 199 2.97 17.10 -7.68
CA ALA A 199 3.97 16.08 -8.00
C ALA A 199 5.36 16.69 -8.26
N GLU A 200 5.42 17.82 -8.98
CA GLU A 200 6.66 18.55 -9.25
C GLU A 200 7.29 19.09 -7.95
N LYS A 201 6.47 19.63 -7.03
CA LYS A 201 6.92 20.04 -5.69
C LYS A 201 7.48 18.86 -4.90
N THR A 202 6.79 17.72 -4.90
CA THR A 202 7.27 16.52 -4.23
C THR A 202 8.60 16.04 -4.81
N LEU A 203 8.74 16.00 -6.14
CA LEU A 203 10.01 15.62 -6.80
C LEU A 203 11.17 16.55 -6.39
N ASN A 204 10.93 17.86 -6.34
CA ASN A 204 11.94 18.82 -5.90
C ASN A 204 12.34 18.62 -4.43
N ILE A 205 11.38 18.27 -3.55
CA ILE A 205 11.66 17.92 -2.15
C ILE A 205 12.49 16.63 -2.07
N GLU A 206 12.16 15.61 -2.86
CA GLU A 206 12.92 14.36 -2.94
C GLU A 206 14.40 14.64 -3.25
N VAL A 207 14.66 15.36 -4.36
CA VAL A 207 16.00 15.68 -4.85
C VAL A 207 16.77 16.56 -3.85
N SER A 208 16.17 17.64 -3.37
CA SER A 208 16.84 18.56 -2.43
C SER A 208 17.19 17.90 -1.10
N SER A 209 16.35 16.99 -0.60
CA SER A 209 16.59 16.28 0.67
C SER A 209 17.78 15.33 0.59
N VAL A 210 17.86 14.51 -0.46
CA VAL A 210 19.00 13.59 -0.66
C VAL A 210 20.29 14.33 -1.00
N LEU A 211 20.21 15.45 -1.73
CA LEU A 211 21.36 16.33 -1.98
C LEU A 211 21.88 16.98 -0.70
N ALA A 212 20.99 17.39 0.21
CA ALA A 212 21.40 17.93 1.51
C ALA A 212 22.13 16.87 2.35
N ALA A 213 21.61 15.64 2.39
CA ALA A 213 22.25 14.53 3.10
C ALA A 213 23.60 14.13 2.47
N ALA A 214 23.74 14.21 1.15
CA ALA A 214 25.00 13.93 0.45
C ALA A 214 26.17 14.83 0.91
N LYS A 215 25.88 16.03 1.41
CA LYS A 215 26.90 16.95 1.97
C LYS A 215 27.52 16.48 3.29
N LEU A 216 26.95 15.44 3.92
CA LEU A 216 27.53 14.82 5.11
C LEU A 216 28.73 13.92 4.79
N LEU A 217 28.98 13.67 3.49
CA LEU A 217 30.12 12.91 3.01
C LEU A 217 31.13 13.82 2.29
N PRO A 218 32.42 13.42 2.26
CA PRO A 218 33.46 14.13 1.50
C PRO A 218 33.10 14.34 0.02
N SER A 219 33.44 15.50 -0.54
CA SER A 219 33.10 15.89 -1.91
C SER A 219 33.92 15.18 -2.99
N ASP A 220 35.01 14.49 -2.63
CA ASP A 220 35.79 13.64 -3.52
C ASP A 220 35.15 12.26 -3.75
N ARG A 221 34.16 11.89 -2.94
CA ARG A 221 33.43 10.62 -3.06
C ARG A 221 32.36 10.73 -4.15
N GLN A 222 32.37 9.75 -5.06
CA GLN A 222 31.31 9.55 -6.04
C GLN A 222 30.09 8.94 -5.36
N LEU A 223 28.93 9.57 -5.49
CA LEU A 223 27.70 9.17 -4.83
C LEU A 223 26.55 9.06 -5.83
N VAL A 224 25.64 8.12 -5.57
CA VAL A 224 24.36 8.06 -6.27
C VAL A 224 23.25 8.56 -5.37
N ILE A 225 22.46 9.49 -5.87
CA ILE A 225 21.19 9.85 -5.25
C ILE A 225 20.06 9.21 -6.05
N SER A 226 19.23 8.41 -5.39
CA SER A 226 18.13 7.69 -6.02
C SER A 226 16.81 8.19 -5.44
N VAL A 227 15.96 8.73 -6.32
CA VAL A 227 14.67 9.34 -5.95
C VAL A 227 13.56 8.78 -6.82
N GLY A 228 12.31 8.89 -6.35
CA GLY A 228 11.17 8.71 -7.22
C GLY A 228 10.05 7.85 -6.66
N SER A 229 8.92 8.03 -7.31
CA SER A 229 7.69 7.27 -7.19
C SER A 229 7.04 7.27 -8.57
N THR A 230 6.00 6.47 -8.80
CA THR A 230 5.34 6.52 -10.12
C THR A 230 4.74 7.91 -10.40
N PRO A 231 4.07 8.59 -9.44
CA PRO A 231 3.62 9.96 -9.66
C PRO A 231 4.76 10.93 -9.96
N THR A 232 5.88 10.89 -9.22
CA THR A 232 6.99 11.83 -9.48
C THR A 232 7.79 11.48 -10.73
N ALA A 233 7.76 10.22 -11.20
CA ALA A 233 8.32 9.82 -12.48
C ALA A 233 7.56 10.42 -13.68
N HIS A 234 6.23 10.57 -13.58
CA HIS A 234 5.40 11.18 -14.62
C HIS A 234 5.62 12.70 -14.80
N VAL A 235 6.41 13.32 -13.93
CA VAL A 235 6.79 14.74 -14.03
C VAL A 235 8.30 14.93 -14.02
N VAL A 236 9.08 13.86 -14.21
CA VAL A 236 10.54 13.90 -14.09
C VAL A 236 11.14 14.88 -15.10
N GLU A 237 10.55 15.03 -16.28
CA GLU A 237 10.97 15.95 -17.35
C GLU A 237 10.93 17.43 -16.95
N SER A 238 10.21 17.76 -15.87
CA SER A 238 10.19 19.11 -15.28
C SER A 238 11.43 19.44 -14.45
N LEU A 239 12.24 18.44 -14.10
CA LEU A 239 13.38 18.60 -13.21
C LEU A 239 14.46 19.48 -13.85
N LYS A 240 14.81 20.58 -13.17
CA LYS A 240 15.85 21.54 -13.60
C LYS A 240 17.12 21.48 -12.74
N ALA A 241 17.31 20.40 -12.00
CA ALA A 241 18.36 20.34 -11.00
C ALA A 241 19.73 20.09 -11.65
N SER A 242 20.68 21.00 -11.40
CA SER A 242 22.09 20.79 -11.72
C SER A 242 22.72 19.94 -10.62
N MET A 243 23.35 18.82 -10.99
CA MET A 243 24.06 17.97 -10.04
C MET A 243 25.52 18.41 -9.91
N PRO A 244 26.10 18.38 -8.69
CA PRO A 244 27.56 18.41 -8.52
C PRO A 244 28.24 17.29 -9.30
N GLU A 245 29.48 17.51 -9.76
CA GLU A 245 30.22 16.53 -10.59
C GLU A 245 30.40 15.15 -9.92
N ASN A 246 30.43 15.10 -8.59
CA ASN A 246 30.58 13.87 -7.82
C ASN A 246 29.24 13.17 -7.49
N ILE A 247 28.11 13.69 -7.99
CA ILE A 247 26.77 13.15 -7.72
C ILE A 247 26.10 12.70 -9.02
N LYS A 248 25.77 11.41 -9.07
CA LYS A 248 24.92 10.83 -10.11
C LYS A 248 23.48 10.75 -9.62
N LEU A 249 22.56 11.43 -10.30
CA LEU A 249 21.13 11.31 -10.05
C LEU A 249 20.56 10.10 -10.81
N GLU A 250 19.70 9.35 -10.14
CA GLU A 250 18.95 8.23 -10.68
C GLU A 250 17.47 8.32 -10.29
N LEU A 251 16.57 8.06 -11.23
CA LEU A 251 15.15 7.89 -10.98
C LEU A 251 14.83 6.42 -10.70
N HIS A 252 13.88 6.15 -9.78
CA HIS A 252 13.28 4.83 -9.64
C HIS A 252 11.74 4.88 -9.64
N ALA A 253 11.13 3.97 -10.39
CA ALA A 253 9.69 3.79 -10.47
C ALA A 253 9.35 2.34 -10.86
N GLY A 254 8.14 1.88 -10.53
CA GLY A 254 7.73 0.49 -10.80
C GLY A 254 6.35 0.33 -11.40
N ASN A 255 5.38 1.18 -11.02
CA ASN A 255 4.01 1.06 -11.51
C ASN A 255 3.79 1.76 -12.86
N PHE A 256 4.73 2.61 -13.30
CA PHE A 256 4.61 3.40 -14.53
C PHE A 256 4.29 2.60 -15.81
N PRO A 257 4.72 1.33 -16.01
CA PRO A 257 4.31 0.58 -17.20
C PRO A 257 2.82 0.23 -17.18
N CYS A 258 2.28 0.03 -15.97
CA CYS A 258 0.92 -0.41 -15.73
C CYS A 258 -0.05 0.76 -15.64
N ASN A 259 0.27 1.72 -14.77
CA ASN A 259 -0.70 2.63 -14.16
C ASN A 259 -1.91 1.88 -13.58
N ASP A 260 -2.83 2.61 -12.97
CA ASP A 260 -4.06 2.10 -12.37
C ASP A 260 -4.94 3.29 -11.99
N LEU A 261 -6.13 3.04 -11.43
CA LEU A 261 -7.03 4.11 -11.04
C LEU A 261 -6.42 5.01 -9.94
N GLN A 262 -5.49 4.52 -9.10
CA GLN A 262 -4.73 5.39 -8.20
C GLN A 262 -3.82 6.35 -8.98
N GLN A 263 -3.12 5.89 -10.02
CA GLN A 263 -2.36 6.80 -10.89
C GLN A 263 -3.25 7.79 -11.63
N VAL A 264 -4.38 7.34 -12.19
CA VAL A 264 -5.34 8.24 -12.84
C VAL A 264 -5.86 9.29 -11.86
N SER A 265 -6.08 8.91 -10.59
CA SER A 265 -6.52 9.82 -9.53
C SER A 265 -5.54 10.97 -9.26
N THR A 266 -4.27 10.84 -9.62
CA THR A 266 -3.28 11.91 -9.47
C THR A 266 -3.46 13.05 -10.47
N GLY A 267 -4.20 12.82 -11.57
CA GLY A 267 -4.31 13.77 -12.67
C GLY A 267 -3.08 13.80 -13.58
N LEU A 268 -2.11 12.90 -13.40
CA LEU A 268 -0.87 12.83 -14.19
C LEU A 268 -1.00 11.93 -15.42
N VAL A 269 -1.90 10.95 -15.37
CA VAL A 269 -2.18 10.01 -16.46
C VAL A 269 -3.68 9.90 -16.70
N THR A 270 -4.04 9.51 -17.92
CA THR A 270 -5.42 9.28 -18.34
C THR A 270 -5.82 7.81 -18.23
N GLU A 271 -7.12 7.51 -18.27
CA GLU A 271 -7.61 6.12 -18.19
C GLU A 271 -7.06 5.22 -19.31
N THR A 272 -6.75 5.78 -20.48
CA THR A 272 -6.22 5.03 -21.64
C THR A 272 -4.75 4.63 -21.48
N GLN A 273 -4.05 5.19 -20.50
CA GLN A 273 -2.66 4.84 -20.18
C GLN A 273 -2.55 3.69 -19.17
N GLN A 274 -3.67 3.09 -18.79
CA GLN A 274 -3.69 1.86 -17.98
C GLN A 274 -3.48 0.65 -18.89
N SER A 275 -2.46 -0.16 -18.61
CA SER A 275 -2.18 -1.38 -19.38
C SER A 275 -2.63 -2.66 -18.69
N VAL A 276 -3.16 -2.59 -17.45
CA VAL A 276 -3.60 -3.77 -16.69
C VAL A 276 -5.09 -3.69 -16.39
N SER A 277 -5.82 -4.76 -16.71
CA SER A 277 -7.23 -4.93 -16.36
C SER A 277 -7.49 -6.35 -15.84
N VAL A 278 -8.63 -6.54 -15.18
CA VAL A 278 -9.13 -7.86 -14.78
C VAL A 278 -10.33 -8.22 -15.65
N ALA A 279 -10.22 -9.27 -16.44
CA ALA A 279 -11.35 -9.88 -17.13
C ALA A 279 -12.23 -10.60 -16.10
N ALA A 280 -13.52 -10.32 -16.12
CA ALA A 280 -14.54 -10.92 -15.27
C ALA A 280 -15.78 -11.27 -16.10
N GLU A 281 -16.67 -12.06 -15.52
CA GLU A 281 -17.93 -12.47 -16.13
C GLU A 281 -19.11 -12.12 -15.25
N VAL A 282 -20.17 -11.60 -15.87
CA VAL A 282 -21.42 -11.30 -15.20
C VAL A 282 -22.15 -12.60 -14.86
N CYS A 283 -22.21 -12.96 -13.59
CA CYS A 283 -22.88 -14.18 -13.13
C CYS A 283 -24.38 -13.97 -12.90
N SER A 284 -24.81 -12.74 -12.59
CA SER A 284 -26.22 -12.42 -12.31
C SER A 284 -26.50 -10.94 -12.53
N VAL A 285 -27.75 -10.62 -12.87
CA VAL A 285 -28.24 -9.24 -13.05
C VAL A 285 -29.49 -9.06 -12.19
N TYR A 286 -29.55 -7.96 -11.44
CA TYR A 286 -30.61 -7.65 -10.48
C TYR A 286 -31.24 -6.28 -10.79
N PRO A 287 -32.22 -6.20 -11.71
CA PRO A 287 -32.83 -4.93 -12.13
C PRO A 287 -33.46 -4.13 -10.98
N GLN A 288 -34.07 -4.81 -10.01
CA GLN A 288 -34.79 -4.17 -8.88
C GLN A 288 -33.88 -3.33 -7.98
N ARG A 289 -32.58 -3.60 -8.02
CA ARG A 289 -31.54 -2.90 -7.24
C ARG A 289 -30.45 -2.32 -8.13
N ASN A 290 -30.65 -2.33 -9.45
CA ASN A 290 -29.75 -1.79 -10.47
C ASN A 290 -28.30 -2.27 -10.37
N GLU A 291 -28.12 -3.58 -10.20
CA GLU A 291 -26.81 -4.17 -9.91
C GLU A 291 -26.53 -5.44 -10.71
N ALA A 292 -25.27 -5.64 -11.10
CA ALA A 292 -24.80 -6.87 -11.72
C ALA A 292 -23.72 -7.50 -10.83
N LEU A 293 -23.76 -8.83 -10.67
CA LEU A 293 -22.73 -9.58 -9.96
C LEU A 293 -21.69 -10.10 -10.96
N VAL A 294 -20.41 -9.93 -10.65
CA VAL A 294 -19.28 -10.49 -11.41
C VAL A 294 -18.45 -11.45 -10.55
N ASN A 295 -17.82 -12.44 -11.18
CA ASN A 295 -16.88 -13.38 -10.53
C ASN A 295 -15.48 -12.79 -10.26
N ALA A 296 -15.41 -11.50 -9.92
CA ALA A 296 -14.17 -10.83 -9.52
C ALA A 296 -14.40 -10.12 -8.18
N GLY A 297 -13.96 -10.77 -7.11
CA GLY A 297 -14.04 -10.26 -5.74
C GLY A 297 -12.76 -9.63 -5.22
N VAL A 298 -12.63 -9.58 -3.89
CA VAL A 298 -11.43 -9.10 -3.18
C VAL A 298 -10.16 -9.83 -3.63
N ILE A 299 -10.22 -11.13 -3.91
CA ILE A 299 -9.03 -11.86 -4.33
C ILE A 299 -8.52 -11.35 -5.69
N ALA A 300 -9.42 -11.02 -6.61
CA ALA A 300 -9.06 -10.54 -7.95
C ALA A 300 -8.71 -9.04 -7.99
N LEU A 301 -9.41 -8.22 -7.21
CA LEU A 301 -9.37 -6.75 -7.32
C LEU A 301 -8.71 -6.04 -6.14
N SER A 302 -8.50 -6.73 -5.01
CA SER A 302 -8.11 -6.18 -3.70
C SER A 302 -9.18 -5.25 -3.07
N ARG A 303 -8.81 -4.56 -1.98
CA ARG A 303 -9.61 -3.50 -1.33
C ARG A 303 -8.92 -2.14 -1.33
N GLU A 304 -7.99 -1.95 -2.25
CA GLU A 304 -7.28 -0.69 -2.40
C GLU A 304 -8.26 0.42 -2.80
N ALA A 305 -8.04 1.64 -2.31
CA ALA A 305 -8.88 2.80 -2.60
C ALA A 305 -8.28 3.66 -3.72
N SER A 306 -9.11 4.43 -4.41
CA SER A 306 -8.70 5.50 -5.33
C SER A 306 -9.62 6.72 -5.14
N ALA A 307 -9.45 7.79 -5.93
CA ALA A 307 -10.39 8.92 -5.92
C ALA A 307 -11.73 8.57 -6.58
N PHE A 308 -11.78 7.47 -7.32
CA PHE A 308 -13.01 6.95 -7.89
C PHE A 308 -13.76 6.12 -6.86
N SER A 309 -15.09 6.17 -6.91
CA SER A 309 -15.93 5.38 -6.02
C SER A 309 -15.79 3.89 -6.31
N GLY A 310 -15.79 3.08 -5.25
CA GLY A 310 -15.72 1.62 -5.33
C GLY A 310 -14.31 1.07 -5.47
N PHE A 311 -14.23 -0.18 -5.93
CA PHE A 311 -13.03 -1.02 -5.92
C PHE A 311 -12.49 -1.35 -7.33
N GLY A 312 -13.03 -0.67 -8.34
CA GLY A 312 -12.67 -0.84 -9.74
C GLY A 312 -13.73 -0.21 -10.64
N ARG A 313 -13.45 -0.10 -11.94
CA ARG A 313 -14.35 0.51 -12.92
C ARG A 313 -14.45 -0.33 -14.18
N VAL A 314 -15.61 -0.34 -14.82
CA VAL A 314 -15.81 -1.10 -16.06
C VAL A 314 -15.13 -0.37 -17.22
N VAL A 315 -14.22 -1.07 -17.91
CA VAL A 315 -13.51 -0.53 -19.07
C VAL A 315 -14.51 -0.18 -20.17
N GLY A 316 -14.41 1.02 -20.73
CA GLY A 316 -15.30 1.52 -21.78
C GLY A 316 -16.70 1.92 -21.31
N SER A 317 -17.02 1.72 -20.02
CA SER A 317 -18.30 2.16 -19.46
C SER A 317 -18.10 2.83 -18.09
N PRO A 318 -17.54 4.06 -18.05
CA PRO A 318 -17.11 4.75 -16.84
C PRO A 318 -18.22 4.97 -15.79
N ALA A 319 -19.48 4.92 -16.22
CA ALA A 319 -20.67 5.00 -15.37
C ALA A 319 -20.78 3.85 -14.35
N TRP A 320 -20.15 2.70 -14.63
CA TRP A 320 -20.25 1.49 -13.82
C TRP A 320 -18.96 1.23 -13.04
N GLY A 321 -19.11 1.04 -11.73
CA GLY A 321 -18.02 0.73 -10.82
C GLY A 321 -18.32 -0.49 -9.95
N VAL A 322 -17.28 -1.09 -9.40
CA VAL A 322 -17.40 -2.19 -8.43
C VAL A 322 -17.73 -1.58 -7.06
N VAL A 323 -19.02 -1.43 -6.75
CA VAL A 323 -19.49 -0.70 -5.57
C VAL A 323 -19.39 -1.51 -4.28
N ARG A 324 -19.38 -2.85 -4.38
CA ARG A 324 -19.23 -3.75 -3.22
C ARG A 324 -18.41 -4.98 -3.60
N LEU A 325 -17.68 -5.50 -2.60
CA LEU A 325 -16.84 -6.67 -2.74
C LEU A 325 -17.06 -7.68 -1.60
N SER A 326 -17.23 -8.94 -2.00
CA SER A 326 -16.99 -10.13 -1.17
C SER A 326 -15.74 -10.85 -1.68
N GLN A 327 -15.35 -11.98 -1.08
CA GLN A 327 -14.10 -12.66 -1.42
C GLN A 327 -13.96 -12.96 -2.92
N GLU A 328 -14.97 -13.59 -3.53
CA GLU A 328 -14.99 -13.97 -4.96
C GLU A 328 -15.97 -13.13 -5.81
N HIS A 329 -16.83 -12.35 -5.16
CA HIS A 329 -17.94 -11.65 -5.82
C HIS A 329 -17.72 -10.15 -5.82
N GLY A 330 -17.88 -9.53 -6.99
CA GLY A 330 -17.96 -8.08 -7.15
C GLY A 330 -19.36 -7.66 -7.56
N ILE A 331 -19.84 -6.54 -7.03
CA ILE A 331 -21.11 -5.95 -7.44
C ILE A 331 -20.83 -4.70 -8.26
N LEU A 332 -21.23 -4.73 -9.53
CA LEU A 332 -21.28 -3.56 -10.39
C LEU A 332 -22.53 -2.74 -10.06
N GLY A 333 -22.33 -1.44 -9.91
CA GLY A 333 -23.39 -0.47 -9.66
C GLY A 333 -23.07 0.87 -10.30
N THR A 334 -24.09 1.71 -10.44
CA THR A 334 -23.97 3.06 -10.99
C THR A 334 -24.85 4.04 -10.23
N SER A 335 -24.40 5.29 -10.16
CA SER A 335 -25.22 6.43 -9.72
C SER A 335 -25.80 7.24 -10.89
N GLU A 336 -25.50 6.88 -12.14
CA GLU A 336 -25.76 7.71 -13.33
C GLU A 336 -27.10 7.40 -14.03
N GLY A 337 -28.09 6.86 -13.32
CA GLY A 337 -29.44 6.62 -13.85
C GLY A 337 -29.54 5.59 -15.00
N ARG A 338 -28.43 4.95 -15.38
CA ARG A 338 -28.41 3.85 -16.34
C ARG A 338 -29.03 2.59 -15.73
N LYS A 339 -29.67 1.76 -16.56
CA LYS A 339 -30.27 0.51 -16.12
C LYS A 339 -29.35 -0.66 -16.38
N VAL A 340 -29.19 -1.50 -15.35
CA VAL A 340 -28.27 -2.64 -15.38
C VAL A 340 -28.63 -3.66 -16.46
N ASP A 341 -29.91 -3.90 -16.72
CA ASP A 341 -30.39 -4.88 -17.69
C ASP A 341 -30.31 -4.40 -19.15
N GLU A 342 -30.12 -3.09 -19.35
CA GLU A 342 -29.79 -2.52 -20.66
C GLU A 342 -28.29 -2.68 -20.98
N ASP A 343 -27.43 -2.63 -19.96
CA ASP A 343 -25.97 -2.62 -20.11
C ASP A 343 -25.29 -3.98 -19.87
N PHE A 344 -25.91 -4.87 -19.10
CA PHE A 344 -25.34 -6.15 -18.72
C PHE A 344 -26.29 -7.34 -18.91
N LYS A 345 -25.71 -8.46 -19.34
CA LYS A 345 -26.38 -9.77 -19.43
C LYS A 345 -25.57 -10.85 -18.73
N VAL A 346 -26.24 -11.87 -18.20
CA VAL A 346 -25.54 -13.05 -17.65
C VAL A 346 -24.68 -13.70 -18.73
N GLY A 347 -23.45 -14.06 -18.37
CA GLY A 347 -22.42 -14.60 -19.28
C GLY A 347 -21.62 -13.54 -20.04
N GLN A 348 -21.98 -12.25 -19.91
CA GLN A 348 -21.21 -11.17 -20.53
C GLN A 348 -19.83 -11.05 -19.88
N LYS A 349 -18.80 -11.01 -20.73
CA LYS A 349 -17.44 -10.71 -20.31
C LYS A 349 -17.25 -9.21 -20.20
N VAL A 350 -16.64 -8.79 -19.10
CA VAL A 350 -16.31 -7.40 -18.82
C VAL A 350 -14.85 -7.30 -18.42
N GLN A 351 -14.23 -6.16 -18.70
CA GLN A 351 -12.91 -5.83 -18.17
C GLN A 351 -13.07 -4.78 -17.07
N LEU A 352 -12.26 -4.90 -16.02
CA LEU A 352 -12.28 -4.02 -14.88
C LEU A 352 -10.92 -3.35 -14.71
N TRP A 353 -10.89 -2.01 -14.69
CA TRP A 353 -9.75 -1.27 -14.17
C TRP A 353 -9.67 -1.50 -12.66
N CYS A 354 -8.48 -1.86 -12.18
CA CYS A 354 -8.23 -2.07 -10.77
C CYS A 354 -7.76 -0.77 -10.10
N ASN A 355 -7.97 -0.65 -8.79
CA ASN A 355 -7.51 0.52 -8.04
C ASN A 355 -5.98 0.56 -7.91
N HIS A 356 -5.33 -0.60 -7.79
CA HIS A 356 -3.88 -0.70 -7.60
C HIS A 356 -3.33 -1.93 -8.31
N ALA A 357 -2.59 -1.72 -9.41
CA ALA A 357 -2.11 -2.79 -10.27
C ALA A 357 -1.19 -3.77 -9.53
N CYS A 358 -0.28 -3.28 -8.69
CA CYS A 358 0.68 -4.13 -7.96
C CYS A 358 -0.01 -5.20 -7.09
N ILE A 359 -1.08 -4.81 -6.39
CA ILE A 359 -1.79 -5.70 -5.45
C ILE A 359 -2.73 -6.63 -6.21
N ALA A 360 -3.44 -6.12 -7.22
CA ALA A 360 -4.29 -6.95 -8.07
C ALA A 360 -3.45 -8.01 -8.82
N ALA A 361 -2.35 -7.61 -9.46
CA ALA A 361 -1.46 -8.52 -10.19
C ALA A 361 -0.83 -9.59 -9.29
N ALA A 362 -0.60 -9.30 -8.00
CA ALA A 362 -0.08 -10.28 -7.04
C ALA A 362 -1.03 -11.47 -6.80
N ALA A 363 -2.32 -11.35 -7.13
CA ALA A 363 -3.30 -12.44 -6.95
C ALA A 363 -3.25 -13.50 -8.07
N PHE A 364 -2.81 -13.15 -9.28
CA PHE A 364 -2.90 -14.03 -10.45
C PHE A 364 -1.59 -14.76 -10.74
N TYR A 365 -1.65 -16.06 -11.05
CA TYR A 365 -0.48 -16.89 -11.37
C TYR A 365 -0.01 -16.78 -12.82
N VAL A 366 -0.84 -16.21 -13.69
CA VAL A 366 -0.56 -15.99 -15.11
C VAL A 366 -1.16 -14.65 -15.51
N TYR A 367 -0.42 -13.90 -16.33
CA TYR A 367 -0.92 -12.70 -16.99
C TYR A 367 -1.10 -12.98 -18.47
N TYR A 368 -2.28 -12.70 -19.02
CA TYR A 368 -2.55 -12.85 -20.44
C TYR A 368 -2.22 -11.55 -21.15
N VAL A 369 -1.25 -11.61 -22.07
CA VAL A 369 -0.68 -10.43 -22.70
C VAL A 369 -1.31 -10.26 -24.07
N VAL A 370 -2.00 -9.15 -24.28
CA VAL A 370 -2.81 -8.89 -25.48
C VAL A 370 -2.24 -7.77 -26.33
N ASP A 371 -2.55 -7.83 -27.63
CA ASP A 371 -2.33 -6.72 -28.57
C ASP A 371 -3.47 -5.69 -28.54
N GLU A 372 -3.42 -4.72 -29.45
CA GLU A 372 -4.43 -3.65 -29.57
C GLU A 372 -5.83 -4.17 -29.91
N GLN A 373 -5.91 -5.36 -30.53
CA GLN A 373 -7.17 -6.01 -30.91
C GLN A 373 -7.69 -6.93 -29.80
N GLY A 374 -7.01 -6.99 -28.65
CA GLY A 374 -7.40 -7.86 -27.53
C GLY A 374 -7.08 -9.34 -27.78
N ILE A 375 -6.23 -9.67 -28.75
CA ILE A 375 -5.79 -11.04 -29.00
C ILE A 375 -4.60 -11.36 -28.10
N VAL A 376 -4.67 -12.49 -27.40
CA VAL A 376 -3.58 -12.97 -26.54
C VAL A 376 -2.39 -13.37 -27.42
N ARG A 377 -1.26 -12.69 -27.22
CA ARG A 377 0.00 -12.95 -27.94
C ARG A 377 1.02 -13.69 -27.10
N ASP A 378 0.94 -13.53 -25.79
CA ASP A 378 1.89 -14.10 -24.86
C ASP A 378 1.24 -14.29 -23.47
N THR A 379 1.94 -14.98 -22.59
CA THR A 379 1.53 -15.21 -21.21
C THR A 379 2.72 -15.09 -20.29
N TRP A 380 2.64 -14.25 -19.26
CA TRP A 380 3.74 -14.03 -18.33
C TRP A 380 3.47 -14.68 -16.99
N ILE A 381 4.52 -15.24 -16.38
CA ILE A 381 4.44 -15.91 -15.08
C ILE A 381 5.15 -15.02 -14.05
N PRO A 382 4.42 -14.41 -13.09
CA PRO A 382 5.02 -13.58 -12.07
C PRO A 382 5.76 -14.40 -11.00
N TRP A 383 6.84 -13.82 -10.48
CA TRP A 383 7.56 -14.31 -9.31
C TRP A 383 6.73 -14.04 -8.06
N LYS A 384 6.39 -15.10 -7.33
CA LYS A 384 5.50 -15.05 -6.15
C LYS A 384 6.21 -15.48 -4.86
N GLY A 385 5.59 -15.12 -3.74
CA GLY A 385 6.01 -15.51 -2.40
C GLY A 385 7.00 -14.54 -1.75
N TRP A 386 7.56 -14.98 -0.62
CA TRP A 386 8.42 -14.17 0.24
C TRP A 386 9.79 -14.82 0.46
N ILE A 387 9.78 -16.11 0.79
CA ILE A 387 10.96 -16.89 1.16
C ILE A 387 10.79 -18.29 0.59
N THR A 388 11.53 -18.61 -0.47
CA THR A 388 11.65 -20.01 -0.93
C THR A 388 12.79 -20.68 -0.15
N HIS A 389 12.55 -21.87 0.40
CA HIS A 389 13.62 -22.72 0.92
C HIS A 389 14.68 -22.94 -0.19
N PRO A 390 15.99 -23.03 0.13
CA PRO A 390 17.05 -23.19 -0.87
C PRO A 390 16.82 -24.30 -1.91
N GLN A 391 16.07 -25.35 -1.54
CA GLN A 391 15.87 -26.56 -2.35
C GLN A 391 14.64 -26.53 -3.27
N GLN A 392 13.76 -25.53 -3.20
CA GLN A 392 12.47 -25.57 -3.91
C GLN A 392 12.43 -24.88 -5.29
N LEU A 393 13.53 -24.31 -5.78
CA LEU A 393 13.54 -23.54 -7.04
C LEU A 393 14.26 -24.22 -8.21
N GLU A 394 15.04 -25.28 -7.99
CA GLU A 394 15.59 -26.06 -9.10
C GLU A 394 14.50 -26.82 -9.86
N SER A 395 13.35 -27.11 -9.23
CA SER A 395 12.22 -27.79 -9.87
C SER A 395 11.26 -26.86 -10.61
N THR A 396 11.35 -25.53 -10.44
CA THR A 396 10.38 -24.59 -11.02
C THR A 396 10.90 -23.89 -12.29
N LEU A 397 12.20 -23.98 -12.59
CA LEU A 397 12.83 -23.31 -13.73
C LEU A 397 13.42 -24.27 -14.78
N LEU A 398 13.27 -25.57 -14.60
CA LEU A 398 13.63 -26.59 -15.58
C LEU A 398 12.41 -27.50 -15.75
N PHE A 399 11.67 -27.33 -16.84
CA PHE A 399 10.79 -28.40 -17.32
C PHE A 399 11.69 -29.57 -17.75
N PRO A 400 11.70 -30.72 -17.06
CA PRO A 400 12.30 -31.90 -17.63
C PRO A 400 11.37 -32.40 -18.73
N SER A 401 11.90 -32.72 -19.89
CA SER A 401 11.23 -33.58 -20.86
C SER A 401 10.71 -34.82 -20.13
N LEU A 402 9.38 -34.99 -20.09
CA LEU A 402 8.70 -36.11 -19.43
C LEU A 402 9.36 -37.45 -19.82
N PRO A 403 9.82 -38.28 -18.88
CA PRO A 403 9.95 -39.70 -19.18
C PRO A 403 8.54 -40.28 -19.31
N ARG A 404 8.35 -41.17 -20.30
CA ARG A 404 7.08 -41.90 -20.50
C ARG A 404 6.60 -42.48 -19.17
N LEU A 405 5.47 -41.98 -18.68
CA LEU A 405 4.78 -42.56 -17.54
C LEU A 405 4.17 -43.90 -17.96
N THR A 406 4.74 -44.98 -17.45
CA THR A 406 4.02 -46.25 -17.29
C THR A 406 2.91 -45.99 -16.26
N ILE A 407 1.65 -46.05 -16.68
CA ILE A 407 0.50 -45.88 -15.81
C ILE A 407 0.45 -47.09 -14.87
N MET A 408 0.83 -46.91 -13.60
CA MET A 408 0.49 -47.86 -12.54
C MET A 408 -0.87 -47.50 -11.96
N SER A 409 -1.73 -48.50 -11.83
CA SER A 409 -3.07 -48.35 -11.27
C SER A 409 -2.99 -48.10 -9.77
N TYR A 410 -3.94 -47.35 -9.22
CA TYR A 410 -4.13 -47.19 -7.78
C TYR A 410 -4.20 -48.55 -7.05
N ALA A 411 -4.70 -49.58 -7.73
CA ALA A 411 -4.77 -50.94 -7.21
C ALA A 411 -3.37 -51.57 -6.99
N ASP A 412 -2.39 -51.26 -7.84
CA ASP A 412 -1.03 -51.80 -7.74
C ASP A 412 -0.27 -51.18 -6.56
N VAL A 413 -0.52 -49.89 -6.30
CA VAL A 413 0.05 -49.16 -5.16
C VAL A 413 -0.54 -49.69 -3.85
N ALA A 414 -1.85 -49.91 -3.78
CA ALA A 414 -2.52 -50.45 -2.60
C ALA A 414 -2.08 -51.89 -2.26
N ALA A 415 -1.72 -52.69 -3.26
CA ALA A 415 -1.24 -54.07 -3.06
C ALA A 415 0.23 -54.16 -2.58
N SER A 416 0.99 -53.07 -2.68
CA SER A 416 2.42 -53.02 -2.32
C SER A 416 2.70 -52.68 -0.85
N GLY A 417 1.66 -52.33 -0.08
CA GLY A 417 1.78 -52.01 1.35
C GLY A 417 1.84 -53.25 2.26
N PRO A 418 2.30 -53.11 3.52
CA PRO A 418 2.28 -54.19 4.50
C PRO A 418 0.84 -54.70 4.71
N LYS A 419 0.62 -56.01 4.61
CA LYS A 419 -0.71 -56.60 4.85
C LYS A 419 -1.04 -56.52 6.34
N GLN A 420 -2.13 -55.84 6.68
CA GLN A 420 -2.66 -55.77 8.04
C GLN A 420 -3.05 -57.16 8.53
N SER A 421 -2.90 -57.40 9.84
CA SER A 421 -3.37 -58.65 10.46
C SER A 421 -4.92 -58.71 10.49
N PRO A 422 -5.53 -59.91 10.54
CA PRO A 422 -7.00 -60.03 10.58
C PRO A 422 -7.67 -59.31 11.76
N GLU A 423 -6.94 -59.10 12.86
CA GLU A 423 -7.41 -58.34 14.03
C GLU A 423 -7.39 -56.82 13.80
N GLU A 424 -6.44 -56.30 13.02
CA GLU A 424 -6.33 -54.87 12.69
C GLU A 424 -7.30 -54.42 11.59
N ALA A 425 -7.79 -55.36 10.77
CA ALA A 425 -8.77 -55.11 9.71
C ALA A 425 -10.23 -55.21 10.20
N ALA A 426 -10.45 -55.62 11.46
CA ALA A 426 -11.79 -55.74 12.03
C ALA A 426 -12.31 -54.39 12.53
N ALA A 427 -13.52 -54.01 12.12
CA ALA A 427 -14.19 -52.81 12.62
C ALA A 427 -14.48 -52.94 14.13
N PRO A 428 -14.29 -51.89 14.95
CA PRO A 428 -14.60 -51.95 16.37
C PRO A 428 -16.10 -52.19 16.59
N GLN A 429 -16.42 -53.07 17.53
CA GLN A 429 -17.80 -53.39 17.91
C GLN A 429 -18.49 -52.15 18.51
N PRO A 430 -19.73 -51.81 18.09
CA PRO A 430 -20.45 -50.69 18.66
C PRO A 430 -20.82 -50.97 20.13
N PRO A 431 -20.79 -49.95 21.02
CA PRO A 431 -21.11 -50.14 22.43
C PRO A 431 -22.57 -50.55 22.61
N GLN A 432 -22.79 -51.65 23.34
CA GLN A 432 -24.12 -52.11 23.74
C GLN A 432 -24.62 -51.30 24.95
N VAL A 433 -25.82 -50.75 24.83
CA VAL A 433 -26.53 -50.11 25.95
C VAL A 433 -27.15 -51.24 26.78
N ILE A 434 -26.63 -51.45 27.99
CA ILE A 434 -27.24 -52.31 28.99
C ILE A 434 -28.32 -51.50 29.70
N THR A 435 -29.58 -51.87 29.47
CA THR A 435 -30.72 -51.36 30.24
C THR A 435 -30.93 -52.27 31.44
N ASP A 436 -30.42 -51.86 32.61
CA ASP A 436 -30.93 -52.36 33.89
C ASP A 436 -31.41 -51.18 34.72
N GLU A 437 -32.72 -51.19 34.97
CA GLU A 437 -33.42 -50.33 35.91
C GLU A 437 -33.06 -50.72 37.35
N SER A 438 -32.79 -49.74 38.22
CA SER A 438 -33.63 -49.50 39.40
C SER A 438 -33.07 -48.34 40.23
N ALA A 439 -33.92 -47.33 40.36
CA ALA A 439 -33.90 -46.13 41.19
C ALA A 439 -33.01 -46.09 42.46
N SER A 440 -32.45 -44.90 42.73
CA SER A 440 -32.86 -44.15 43.93
C SER A 440 -32.56 -42.65 43.80
N THR A 441 -33.62 -41.91 44.05
CA THR A 441 -33.76 -40.50 44.37
C THR A 441 -32.72 -39.97 45.37
N ALA A 442 -32.11 -38.82 45.06
CA ALA A 442 -32.11 -37.60 45.89
C ALA A 442 -30.96 -36.67 45.51
N SER A 443 -31.24 -35.36 45.57
CA SER A 443 -30.31 -34.24 45.47
C SER A 443 -29.92 -33.82 44.06
N LEU A 444 -30.74 -32.95 43.47
CA LEU A 444 -30.34 -31.58 43.11
C LEU A 444 -31.51 -30.90 42.38
N VAL A 445 -32.46 -30.45 43.20
CA VAL A 445 -33.42 -29.43 42.80
C VAL A 445 -32.69 -28.10 42.97
N ASP A 446 -32.37 -27.44 41.86
CA ASP A 446 -32.26 -25.98 41.85
C ASP A 446 -33.34 -25.48 40.90
N VAL A 447 -34.46 -25.10 41.51
CA VAL A 447 -35.61 -24.48 40.88
C VAL A 447 -35.31 -22.99 40.89
N ASP A 448 -34.93 -22.46 39.74
CA ASP A 448 -35.16 -21.09 39.32
C ASP A 448 -34.93 -21.00 37.79
N MET A 449 -35.78 -21.65 37.01
CA MET A 449 -35.95 -21.30 35.59
C MET A 449 -37.20 -20.43 35.46
N PRO A 450 -37.07 -19.18 34.96
CA PRO A 450 -38.23 -18.36 34.68
C PRO A 450 -39.03 -18.98 33.53
N SER A 451 -40.35 -18.96 33.75
CA SER A 451 -41.47 -19.33 32.89
C SER A 451 -41.19 -19.58 31.41
N VAL A 452 -41.70 -20.71 30.91
CA VAL A 452 -41.97 -20.96 29.49
C VAL A 452 -42.68 -19.74 28.89
N HIS A 453 -41.96 -18.97 28.06
CA HIS A 453 -42.54 -17.87 27.30
C HIS A 453 -43.41 -18.47 26.19
N THR A 454 -44.72 -18.30 26.31
CA THR A 454 -45.65 -18.58 25.22
C THR A 454 -45.35 -17.61 24.08
N VAL A 455 -44.93 -18.16 22.92
CA VAL A 455 -44.64 -17.38 21.72
C VAL A 455 -45.94 -16.77 21.20
N PRO A 456 -46.04 -15.43 21.09
CA PRO A 456 -47.20 -14.77 20.50
C PRO A 456 -47.42 -15.19 19.04
N ASN A 457 -48.68 -15.28 18.59
CA ASN A 457 -49.00 -15.74 17.23
C ASN A 457 -48.46 -14.83 16.11
N ASP A 458 -48.03 -13.62 16.42
CA ASP A 458 -47.43 -12.61 15.54
C ASP A 458 -45.90 -12.65 15.50
N PHE A 459 -45.26 -13.62 16.16
CA PHE A 459 -43.79 -13.76 16.24
C PHE A 459 -43.06 -13.72 14.89
N LEU A 460 -43.69 -14.20 13.82
CA LEU A 460 -43.09 -14.17 12.48
C LEU A 460 -43.05 -12.77 11.86
N GLU A 461 -43.95 -11.88 12.28
CA GLU A 461 -44.10 -10.50 11.78
C GLU A 461 -43.30 -9.46 12.57
N GLN A 462 -42.81 -9.83 13.76
CA GLN A 462 -41.99 -8.94 14.59
C GLN A 462 -40.58 -8.72 13.99
N GLU A 463 -40.13 -7.47 13.93
CA GLU A 463 -38.81 -7.09 13.40
C GLU A 463 -37.65 -7.56 14.30
N ILE A 464 -37.88 -7.75 15.59
CA ILE A 464 -36.88 -8.19 16.57
C ILE A 464 -37.41 -9.45 17.26
N LYS A 465 -36.78 -10.59 16.99
CA LYS A 465 -37.31 -11.91 17.38
C LYS A 465 -36.64 -12.50 18.62
N THR A 466 -35.53 -11.92 19.07
CA THR A 466 -34.84 -12.34 20.31
C THR A 466 -34.30 -11.14 21.08
N GLU A 467 -34.21 -11.27 22.41
CA GLU A 467 -33.62 -10.24 23.29
C GLU A 467 -32.14 -9.95 22.95
N THR A 468 -31.42 -10.98 22.48
CA THR A 468 -30.04 -10.84 21.96
C THR A 468 -29.96 -10.02 20.67
N GLN A 469 -31.00 -10.07 19.84
CA GLN A 469 -31.10 -9.26 18.63
C GLN A 469 -31.45 -7.81 18.98
N ALA A 470 -32.32 -7.57 19.97
CA ALA A 470 -32.62 -6.25 20.51
C ALA A 470 -31.35 -5.58 21.07
N ALA A 471 -30.64 -6.28 21.96
CA ALA A 471 -29.41 -5.78 22.59
C ALA A 471 -28.23 -5.59 21.61
N ARG A 472 -28.30 -6.16 20.41
CA ARG A 472 -27.34 -5.91 19.33
C ARG A 472 -27.69 -4.63 18.56
N ILE A 473 -28.97 -4.42 18.27
CA ILE A 473 -29.45 -3.21 17.59
C ILE A 473 -29.18 -1.97 18.45
N GLU A 474 -29.45 -2.05 19.76
CA GLU A 474 -29.19 -0.95 20.69
C GLU A 474 -27.69 -0.57 20.73
N ARG A 475 -26.79 -1.55 20.79
CA ARG A 475 -25.33 -1.31 20.70
C ARG A 475 -24.88 -0.76 19.35
N GLU A 476 -25.52 -1.18 18.26
CA GLU A 476 -25.23 -0.64 16.92
C GLU A 476 -25.74 0.80 16.78
N GLU A 477 -26.84 1.17 17.43
CA GLU A 477 -27.36 2.54 17.50
C GLU A 477 -26.49 3.44 18.38
N GLU A 478 -26.08 2.98 19.56
CA GLU A 478 -25.13 3.69 20.42
C GLU A 478 -23.81 3.96 19.69
N ALA A 479 -23.25 2.96 19.01
CA ALA A 479 -22.02 3.12 18.22
C ALA A 479 -22.20 4.10 17.04
N ARG A 480 -23.37 4.12 16.39
CA ARG A 480 -23.69 5.13 15.36
C ARG A 480 -23.81 6.53 15.95
N GLU A 481 -24.39 6.66 17.13
CA GLU A 481 -24.54 7.94 17.80
C GLU A 481 -23.20 8.50 18.28
N GLU A 482 -22.33 7.66 18.84
CA GLU A 482 -20.95 8.02 19.19
C GLU A 482 -20.15 8.44 17.96
N LYS A 483 -20.27 7.71 16.85
CA LYS A 483 -19.63 8.07 15.59
C LYS A 483 -20.14 9.42 15.07
N ARG A 484 -21.45 9.68 15.13
CA ARG A 484 -22.02 10.98 14.74
C ARG A 484 -21.50 12.12 15.62
N LYS A 485 -21.43 11.92 16.93
CA LYS A 485 -20.85 12.90 17.89
C LYS A 485 -19.38 13.18 17.58
N ARG A 486 -18.60 12.15 17.23
CA ARG A 486 -17.19 12.29 16.82
C ARG A 486 -17.03 13.04 15.50
N ASP A 487 -17.85 12.74 14.50
CA ASP A 487 -17.82 13.39 13.19
C ASP A 487 -18.25 14.87 13.30
N GLU A 488 -19.25 15.18 14.12
CA GLU A 488 -19.65 16.56 14.43
C GLU A 488 -18.55 17.35 15.16
N ALA A 489 -17.85 16.71 16.10
CA ALA A 489 -16.71 17.32 16.79
C ALA A 489 -15.55 17.61 15.82
N ALA A 490 -15.24 16.67 14.92
CA ALA A 490 -14.23 16.84 13.87
C ALA A 490 -14.61 17.96 12.88
N ALA A 491 -15.88 18.05 12.49
CA ALA A 491 -16.38 19.12 11.62
C ALA A 491 -16.29 20.50 12.31
N LYS A 492 -16.59 20.58 13.61
CA LYS A 492 -16.44 21.82 14.40
C LYS A 492 -14.96 22.22 14.52
N ALA A 493 -14.06 21.27 14.76
CA ALA A 493 -12.62 21.53 14.79
C ALA A 493 -12.11 22.06 13.44
N LYS A 494 -12.50 21.43 12.32
CA LYS A 494 -12.12 21.88 10.98
C LYS A 494 -12.65 23.28 10.63
N ARG A 495 -13.86 23.63 11.10
CA ARG A 495 -14.40 24.99 10.97
C ARG A 495 -13.60 26.01 11.78
N ALA A 496 -13.17 25.65 13.00
CA ALA A 496 -12.34 26.50 13.84
C ALA A 496 -10.95 26.73 13.21
N ASP A 497 -10.31 25.69 12.67
CA ASP A 497 -9.04 25.79 11.95
C ASP A 497 -9.15 26.69 10.71
N ASN A 498 -10.19 26.49 9.90
CA ASN A 498 -10.42 27.34 8.73
C ASN A 498 -10.67 28.81 9.12
N TRP A 499 -11.40 29.05 10.21
CA TRP A 499 -11.61 30.40 10.72
C TRP A 499 -10.30 31.03 11.21
N LEU A 500 -9.44 30.27 11.92
CA LEU A 500 -8.12 30.72 12.34
C LEU A 500 -7.23 31.07 11.15
N ILE A 501 -7.16 30.20 10.14
CA ILE A 501 -6.40 30.43 8.89
C ILE A 501 -6.88 31.73 8.22
N GLN A 502 -8.18 31.97 8.17
CA GLN A 502 -8.76 33.17 7.56
C GLN A 502 -8.48 34.45 8.38
N GLN A 503 -8.33 34.36 9.71
CA GLN A 503 -7.88 35.47 10.53
C GLN A 503 -6.38 35.73 10.37
N PHE A 504 -5.56 34.68 10.27
CA PHE A 504 -4.12 34.79 9.99
C PHE A 504 -3.85 35.47 8.65
N SER A 505 -4.60 35.12 7.61
CA SER A 505 -4.48 35.76 6.29
C SER A 505 -4.90 37.24 6.28
N ARG A 506 -5.79 37.65 7.20
CA ARG A 506 -6.18 39.06 7.35
C ARG A 506 -5.16 39.89 8.13
N LEU A 507 -4.30 39.24 8.92
CA LEU A 507 -3.25 39.88 9.71
C LEU A 507 -1.91 39.97 8.95
N SER A 508 -1.74 39.20 7.87
CA SER A 508 -0.51 39.23 7.04
C SER A 508 -0.44 40.40 6.06
N ASP A 509 -1.57 41.07 5.78
CA ASP A 509 -1.63 42.23 4.87
C ASP A 509 -1.61 43.54 5.67
N GLY A 510 -0.41 44.07 5.95
CA GLY A 510 -0.23 45.46 6.40
C GLY A 510 0.70 45.67 7.60
N SER A 511 1.50 46.73 7.51
CA SER A 511 2.59 47.11 8.41
C SER A 511 2.15 47.42 9.86
N ALA A 512 2.18 46.41 10.73
CA ALA A 512 2.30 46.54 12.19
C ALA A 512 2.76 45.22 12.84
N THR A 513 3.84 44.63 12.32
CA THR A 513 4.04 43.18 12.38
C THR A 513 4.66 42.65 13.68
N GLY A 514 5.38 43.46 14.48
CA GLY A 514 6.05 42.95 15.69
C GLY A 514 5.16 42.83 16.93
N LEU A 515 4.46 43.91 17.28
CA LEU A 515 3.72 44.01 18.55
C LEU A 515 2.40 43.23 18.52
N VAL A 516 1.73 43.19 17.37
CA VAL A 516 0.48 42.45 17.19
C VAL A 516 0.73 40.94 17.26
N ILE A 517 1.82 40.46 16.65
CA ILE A 517 2.22 39.04 16.73
C ILE A 517 2.59 38.65 18.16
N ALA A 518 3.33 39.51 18.89
CA ALA A 518 3.72 39.25 20.28
C ALA A 518 2.51 39.18 21.23
N ASN A 519 1.55 40.11 21.13
CA ASN A 519 0.33 40.10 21.94
C ASN A 519 -0.56 38.88 21.58
N PHE A 520 -0.69 38.58 20.29
CA PHE A 520 -1.44 37.41 19.84
C PHE A 520 -0.84 36.09 20.35
N ALA A 521 0.48 35.95 20.30
CA ALA A 521 1.18 34.77 20.84
C ALA A 521 0.99 34.65 22.36
N THR A 522 0.96 35.76 23.10
CA THR A 522 0.72 35.77 24.55
C THR A 522 -0.70 35.32 24.90
N VAL A 523 -1.72 35.83 24.21
CA VAL A 523 -3.12 35.44 24.46
C VAL A 523 -3.38 33.99 24.08
N VAL A 524 -2.86 33.54 22.93
CA VAL A 524 -3.00 32.15 22.47
C VAL A 524 -2.23 31.19 23.38
N GLY A 525 -1.00 31.53 23.77
CA GLY A 525 -0.18 30.73 24.67
C GLY A 525 -0.80 30.60 26.06
N LEU A 526 -1.32 31.70 26.61
CA LEU A 526 -2.01 31.70 27.90
C LEU A 526 -3.32 30.91 27.84
N GLY A 527 -4.09 31.04 26.76
CA GLY A 527 -5.30 30.26 26.52
C GLY A 527 -5.03 28.76 26.45
N ALA A 528 -4.00 28.35 25.71
CA ALA A 528 -3.58 26.95 25.62
C ALA A 528 -3.12 26.39 26.98
N TYR A 529 -2.35 27.17 27.75
CA TYR A 529 -1.89 26.79 29.08
C TYR A 529 -3.05 26.63 30.08
N LEU A 530 -3.98 27.59 30.11
CA LEU A 530 -5.16 27.53 30.96
C LEU A 530 -6.10 26.37 30.54
N GLY A 531 -6.22 26.11 29.24
CA GLY A 531 -6.95 24.95 28.70
C GLY A 531 -6.35 23.62 29.16
N TYR A 532 -5.03 23.47 29.07
CA TYR A 532 -4.31 22.28 29.55
C TYR A 532 -4.48 22.08 31.07
N LYS A 533 -4.39 23.16 31.86
CA LYS A 533 -4.64 23.12 33.31
C LYS A 533 -6.09 22.77 33.64
N GLY A 534 -7.05 23.31 32.88
CA GLY A 534 -8.47 23.00 33.02
C GLY A 534 -8.78 21.53 32.69
N TRP A 535 -8.17 20.99 31.64
CA TRP A 535 -8.26 19.57 31.28
C TRP A 535 -7.73 18.68 32.41
N GLY A 536 -6.57 19.00 32.98
CA GLY A 536 -6.02 18.26 34.12
C GLY A 536 -6.86 18.34 35.40
N LEU A 537 -7.68 19.39 35.58
CA LEU A 537 -8.67 19.48 36.67
C LEU A 537 -9.94 18.65 36.36
N TYR A 538 -10.34 18.58 35.09
CA TYR A 538 -11.46 17.76 34.62
C TYR A 538 -11.20 16.27 34.80
N GLU A 539 -10.03 15.78 34.37
CA GLU A 539 -9.65 14.35 34.55
C GLU A 539 -9.60 13.93 36.02
N LYS A 540 -9.32 14.88 36.92
CA LYS A 540 -9.27 14.64 38.37
C LYS A 540 -10.62 14.83 39.06
N GLY A 541 -11.70 15.14 38.32
CA GLY A 541 -13.03 15.41 38.86
C GLY A 541 -13.12 16.66 39.74
N LYS A 542 -12.17 17.59 39.60
CA LYS A 542 -12.00 18.79 40.45
C LYS A 542 -12.24 20.11 39.71
N LEU A 543 -12.80 20.05 38.50
CA LEU A 543 -13.14 21.25 37.74
C LEU A 543 -14.47 21.82 38.29
N ASP A 544 -14.39 22.92 39.02
CA ASP A 544 -15.56 23.64 39.53
C ASP A 544 -15.78 24.97 38.80
N TRP A 545 -16.97 25.56 38.96
CA TRP A 545 -17.30 26.85 38.36
C TRP A 545 -16.38 27.98 38.85
N LYS A 546 -15.79 27.87 40.05
CA LYS A 546 -14.85 28.87 40.56
C LYS A 546 -13.55 28.87 39.74
N ALA A 547 -13.00 27.69 39.42
CA ALA A 547 -11.80 27.55 38.58
C ALA A 547 -12.03 28.06 37.16
N VAL A 548 -13.20 27.76 36.58
CA VAL A 548 -13.59 28.27 35.25
C VAL A 548 -13.70 29.79 35.26
N THR A 549 -14.35 30.36 36.27
CA THR A 549 -14.53 31.81 36.39
C THR A 549 -13.21 32.55 36.64
N LEU A 550 -12.31 31.96 37.43
CA LEU A 550 -10.97 32.49 37.67
C LEU A 550 -10.12 32.46 36.39
N GLY A 551 -10.14 31.36 35.64
CA GLY A 551 -9.44 31.24 34.36
C GLY A 551 -9.92 32.25 33.33
N ALA A 552 -11.24 32.42 33.21
CA ALA A 552 -11.84 33.45 32.36
C ALA A 552 -11.45 34.87 32.79
N GLY A 553 -11.41 35.14 34.10
CA GLY A 553 -10.97 36.42 34.67
C GLY A 553 -9.52 36.76 34.37
N ILE A 554 -8.61 35.78 34.47
CA ILE A 554 -7.18 35.95 34.13
C ILE A 554 -7.02 36.28 32.64
N LEU A 555 -7.70 35.53 31.76
CA LEU A 555 -7.63 35.76 30.32
C LEU A 555 -8.19 37.14 29.93
N ALA A 556 -9.32 37.54 30.51
CA ALA A 556 -9.92 38.85 30.30
C ALA A 556 -9.02 39.99 30.81
N GLY A 557 -8.37 39.81 31.98
CA GLY A 557 -7.45 40.78 32.57
C GLY A 557 -6.20 41.01 31.71
N VAL A 558 -5.59 39.93 31.21
CA VAL A 558 -4.42 40.02 30.32
C VAL A 558 -4.81 40.70 28.99
N THR A 559 -5.95 40.32 28.42
CA THR A 559 -6.46 40.94 27.18
C THR A 559 -6.73 42.44 27.37
N ALA A 560 -7.29 42.85 28.51
CA ALA A 560 -7.54 44.25 28.83
C ALA A 560 -6.25 45.05 29.04
N ALA A 561 -5.26 44.46 29.72
CA ALA A 561 -3.95 45.08 29.92
C ALA A 561 -3.20 45.28 28.60
N GLU A 562 -3.18 44.27 27.72
CA GLU A 562 -2.60 44.39 26.38
C GLU A 562 -3.32 45.43 25.52
N GLY A 563 -4.65 45.51 25.61
CA GLY A 563 -5.45 46.54 24.93
C GLY A 563 -5.14 47.96 25.42
N ALA A 564 -4.89 48.14 26.73
CA ALA A 564 -4.52 49.43 27.31
C ALA A 564 -3.09 49.85 26.95
N VAL A 565 -2.13 48.92 27.01
CA VAL A 565 -0.72 49.13 26.59
C VAL A 565 -0.65 49.43 25.09
N GLY A 566 -1.39 48.69 24.26
CA GLY A 566 -1.51 48.94 22.83
C GLY A 566 -2.02 50.35 22.53
N ARG A 567 -3.07 50.81 23.23
CA ARG A 567 -3.59 52.19 23.08
C ARG A 567 -2.61 53.27 23.57
N TYR A 568 -1.87 53.02 24.64
CA TYR A 568 -0.88 53.96 25.18
C TYR A 568 0.30 54.15 24.22
N LEU A 569 0.85 53.06 23.68
CA LEU A 569 1.94 53.08 22.70
C LEU A 569 1.52 53.69 21.36
N TYR A 570 0.26 53.50 20.94
CA TYR A 570 -0.27 54.11 19.72
C TYR A 570 -0.48 55.63 19.84
N LYS A 571 -0.77 56.15 21.05
CA LYS A 571 -0.86 57.60 21.30
C LYS A 571 0.50 58.30 21.32
N GLY A 572 1.57 57.62 21.76
CA GLY A 572 2.93 58.19 21.76
C GLY A 572 3.53 58.43 20.37
N LYS A 573 3.07 57.68 19.35
CA LYS A 573 3.59 57.79 17.97
C LYS A 573 2.96 58.90 17.13
N LYS A 574 1.89 59.56 17.60
CA LYS A 574 1.24 60.70 16.91
C LYS A 574 1.68 62.08 17.42
N GLY A 575 2.60 62.15 18.39
CA GLY A 575 3.06 63.40 19.01
C GLY A 575 4.49 63.82 18.66
N GLY A 576 5.12 63.20 17.66
CA GLY A 576 6.48 63.52 17.21
C GLY A 576 6.55 63.59 15.69
N SER A 577 5.99 64.66 15.12
CA SER A 577 6.32 65.17 13.78
C SER A 577 6.48 66.68 13.87
#